data_AF-T0Y1U2-F1
#
_entry.id   AF-T0Y1U2-F1
#
_cell.length_a   1.000
_cell.length_b   1.000
_cell.length_c   1.000
_cell.angle_alpha   90.00
_cell.angle_beta   90.00
_cell.angle_gamma   90.00
#
_symmetry.space_group_name_H-M   'P 1'
#
loop_
_entity.id
_entity.type
_entity.pdbx_description
1 polymer ?
#
loop_
_entity_poly.entity_id
_entity_poly.type
_entity_poly.pdbx_seq_one_letter_code
_entity_poly.pdbx_strand_id
1 'polypeptide(L)'
;MDLCIEWCDPIQFIDGDTDNLIYTLNGLESFMGVPGVYIFARKFNNKIHPLYIGKAENIGLRATQHLKNNIKLMTSIKKSASGARVFIPGKFKPKRGQNTEKCIKLVERALIDHALTKGYELLNVQGTKTPSHQVSFSGFLGARKITGMGLSFKA
;
A
#
# COMPACT_ATOMS: atom_id res chain seq x y z
N MET A 1 14.45 -10.13 11.46
CA MET A 1 14.07 -8.87 12.12
C MET A 1 12.56 -8.83 12.23
N ASP A 2 12.03 -8.52 13.40
CA ASP A 2 10.58 -8.45 13.65
C ASP A 2 10.11 -6.99 13.65
N LEU A 3 9.21 -6.64 12.73
CA LEU A 3 8.75 -5.26 12.46
C LEU A 3 7.28 -5.13 12.81
N CYS A 4 6.93 -4.08 13.57
CA CYS A 4 5.56 -3.86 14.04
C CYS A 4 4.93 -2.63 13.39
N ILE A 5 3.77 -2.82 12.77
CA ILE A 5 2.90 -1.77 12.25
C ILE A 5 1.58 -1.81 13.02
N GLU A 6 1.18 -0.67 13.56
CA GLU A 6 -0.14 -0.45 14.15
C GLU A 6 -1.02 0.24 13.10
N TRP A 7 -1.97 -0.50 12.52
CA TRP A 7 -2.95 0.07 11.59
C TRP A 7 -3.98 0.91 12.33
N CYS A 8 -4.28 2.08 11.78
CA CYS A 8 -5.32 2.97 12.28
C CYS A 8 -6.58 2.87 11.41
N ASP A 9 -7.65 3.51 11.88
CA ASP A 9 -8.90 3.56 11.13
C ASP A 9 -8.73 4.25 9.77
N PRO A 10 -9.45 3.78 8.73
CA PRO A 10 -9.43 4.42 7.42
C PRO A 10 -9.99 5.84 7.49
N ILE A 11 -9.24 6.80 6.93
CA ILE A 11 -9.70 8.16 6.69
C ILE A 11 -10.36 8.20 5.31
N GLN A 12 -11.62 8.63 5.27
CA GLN A 12 -12.36 8.74 4.01
C GLN A 12 -11.91 9.97 3.22
N PHE A 13 -11.72 9.78 1.92
CA PHE A 13 -11.48 10.88 0.98
C PHE A 13 -12.74 11.72 0.84
N ILE A 14 -12.57 13.04 0.82
CA ILE A 14 -13.61 14.03 0.59
C ILE A 14 -13.31 14.72 -0.75
N ASP A 15 -14.33 15.13 -1.47
CA ASP A 15 -14.16 15.95 -2.66
C ASP A 15 -13.39 17.24 -2.30
N GLY A 16 -12.35 17.55 -3.06
CA GLY A 16 -11.45 18.66 -2.80
C GLY A 16 -11.68 19.88 -3.70
N ASP A 17 -12.72 19.89 -4.54
CA ASP A 17 -12.93 20.92 -5.55
C ASP A 17 -12.93 22.35 -4.95
N THR A 18 -13.44 22.52 -3.72
CA THR A 18 -13.44 23.80 -2.99
C THR A 18 -12.03 24.32 -2.66
N ASP A 19 -11.07 23.42 -2.50
CA ASP A 19 -9.66 23.73 -2.23
C ASP A 19 -8.79 23.65 -3.49
N ASN A 20 -9.42 23.55 -4.67
CA ASN A 20 -8.75 23.31 -5.96
C ASN A 20 -7.89 22.03 -5.95
N LEU A 21 -8.36 21.00 -5.26
CA LEU A 21 -7.73 19.67 -5.16
C LEU A 21 -8.69 18.60 -5.66
N ILE A 22 -8.16 17.44 -6.09
CA ILE A 22 -9.03 16.31 -6.46
C ILE A 22 -9.70 15.70 -5.22
N TYR A 23 -8.96 15.68 -4.10
CA TYR A 23 -9.41 15.13 -2.84
C TYR A 23 -8.80 15.88 -1.65
N THR A 24 -9.50 15.84 -0.53
CA THR A 24 -9.01 16.22 0.80
C THR A 24 -9.20 15.08 1.80
N LEU A 25 -8.48 15.17 2.92
CA LEU A 25 -8.52 14.21 4.03
C LEU A 25 -8.52 14.97 5.35
N ASN A 26 -9.57 14.80 6.14
CA ASN A 26 -9.63 15.33 7.51
C ASN A 26 -8.92 14.34 8.46
N GLY A 27 -8.16 14.82 9.46
CA GLY A 27 -7.48 13.94 10.42
C GLY A 27 -6.00 13.69 10.13
N LEU A 28 -5.44 14.21 9.04
CA LEU A 28 -4.02 14.03 8.70
C LEU A 28 -3.07 14.66 9.72
N GLU A 29 -3.52 15.70 10.43
CA GLU A 29 -2.78 16.37 11.49
C GLU A 29 -2.36 15.41 12.61
N SER A 30 -3.17 14.39 12.90
CA SER A 30 -2.85 13.33 13.90
C SER A 30 -1.68 12.43 13.49
N PHE A 31 -1.22 12.54 12.24
CA PHE A 31 -0.12 11.76 11.66
C PHE A 31 1.10 12.62 11.31
N MET A 32 1.10 13.89 11.71
CA MET A 32 2.27 14.76 11.55
C MET A 32 3.42 14.28 12.43
N GLY A 33 4.60 14.09 11.82
CA GLY A 33 5.80 13.57 12.49
C GLY A 33 5.74 12.07 12.82
N VAL A 34 4.70 11.36 12.38
CA VAL A 34 4.53 9.93 12.66
C VAL A 34 5.16 9.10 11.53
N PRO A 35 6.18 8.26 11.82
CA PRO A 35 6.77 7.39 10.83
C PRO A 35 5.93 6.12 10.61
N GLY A 36 5.95 5.60 9.39
CA GLY A 36 5.35 4.31 9.05
C GLY A 36 5.02 4.16 7.58
N VAL A 37 3.93 3.45 7.33
CA VAL A 37 3.42 3.14 5.99
C VAL A 37 1.96 3.57 5.87
N TYR A 38 1.46 3.66 4.65
CA TYR A 38 0.07 3.98 4.39
C TYR A 38 -0.40 3.36 3.09
N ILE A 39 -1.72 3.23 2.97
CA ILE A 39 -2.38 2.68 1.79
C ILE A 39 -3.43 3.67 1.31
N PHE A 40 -3.36 4.09 0.05
CA PHE A 40 -4.53 4.59 -0.66
C PHE A 40 -5.28 3.39 -1.22
N ALA A 41 -6.54 3.24 -0.87
CA ALA A 41 -7.35 2.09 -1.23
C ALA A 41 -8.76 2.49 -1.67
N ARG A 42 -9.45 1.54 -2.30
CA ARG A 42 -10.91 1.57 -2.39
C ARG A 42 -11.51 0.53 -1.44
N LYS A 43 -12.59 0.92 -0.76
CA LYS A 43 -13.46 0.01 -0.02
C LYS A 43 -14.66 -0.35 -0.91
N PHE A 44 -14.80 -1.62 -1.23
CA PHE A 44 -15.89 -2.14 -2.07
C PHE A 44 -16.36 -3.49 -1.52
N ASN A 45 -17.68 -3.70 -1.38
CA ASN A 45 -18.26 -4.91 -0.79
C ASN A 45 -17.60 -5.33 0.54
N ASN A 46 -17.38 -4.35 1.41
CA ASN A 46 -16.72 -4.50 2.71
C ASN A 46 -15.28 -5.07 2.65
N LYS A 47 -14.62 -5.00 1.48
CA LYS A 47 -13.22 -5.38 1.29
C LYS A 47 -12.37 -4.17 0.94
N ILE A 48 -11.12 -4.19 1.39
CA ILE A 48 -10.10 -3.18 1.05
C ILE A 48 -9.32 -3.68 -0.17
N HIS A 49 -9.28 -2.85 -1.21
CA HIS A 49 -8.46 -3.09 -2.39
C HIS A 49 -7.39 -2.00 -2.45
N PRO A 50 -6.11 -2.33 -2.20
CA PRO A 50 -5.02 -1.36 -2.25
C PRO A 50 -4.86 -0.84 -3.68
N LEU A 51 -4.70 0.47 -3.82
CA LEU A 51 -4.42 1.16 -5.07
C LEU A 51 -2.99 1.69 -5.08
N TYR A 52 -2.48 2.16 -3.94
CA TYR A 52 -1.12 2.63 -3.78
C TYR A 52 -0.66 2.37 -2.35
N ILE A 53 0.59 1.94 -2.21
CA ILE A 53 1.22 1.69 -0.91
C ILE A 53 2.46 2.56 -0.82
N GLY A 54 2.59 3.31 0.26
CA GLY A 54 3.72 4.20 0.48
C GLY A 54 4.28 4.12 1.89
N LYS A 55 5.49 4.65 2.06
CA LYS A 55 6.11 4.92 3.37
C LYS A 55 6.42 6.39 3.57
N ALA A 56 6.59 6.78 4.83
CA ALA A 56 7.15 8.08 5.20
C ALA A 56 7.69 8.06 6.62
N GLU A 57 8.70 8.88 6.89
CA GLU A 57 9.07 9.25 8.27
C GLU A 57 8.06 10.23 8.88
N ASN A 58 7.26 10.89 8.03
CA ASN A 58 6.16 11.74 8.42
C ASN A 58 4.96 11.46 7.49
N ILE A 59 4.06 10.57 7.92
CA ILE A 59 2.90 10.13 7.15
C ILE A 59 1.98 11.31 6.81
N GLY A 60 1.64 12.16 7.78
CA GLY A 60 0.74 13.30 7.58
C GLY A 60 1.27 14.29 6.54
N LEU A 61 2.55 14.65 6.64
CA LEU A 61 3.21 15.53 5.67
C LEU A 61 3.24 14.89 4.28
N ARG A 62 3.59 13.59 4.19
CA ARG A 62 3.67 12.90 2.91
C ARG A 62 2.31 12.75 2.24
N ALA A 63 1.27 12.43 3.00
CA ALA A 63 -0.10 12.36 2.50
C ALA A 63 -0.55 13.72 1.97
N THR A 64 -0.29 14.80 2.72
CA THR A 64 -0.61 16.18 2.30
C THR A 64 0.11 16.54 1.00
N GLN A 65 1.39 16.18 0.85
CA GLN A 65 2.14 16.39 -0.40
C GLN A 65 1.54 15.61 -1.57
N HIS A 66 1.05 14.39 -1.35
CA HIS A 66 0.36 13.64 -2.41
C HIS A 66 -0.92 14.32 -2.87
N LEU A 67 -1.73 14.81 -1.93
CA LEU A 67 -2.97 15.53 -2.26
C LEU A 67 -2.69 16.80 -3.06
N LYS A 68 -1.71 17.60 -2.63
CA LYS A 68 -1.42 18.92 -3.22
C LYS A 68 -0.59 18.87 -4.50
N ASN A 69 0.40 17.98 -4.55
CA ASN A 69 1.46 18.08 -5.57
C ASN A 69 1.46 16.89 -6.54
N ASN A 70 0.64 15.86 -6.32
CA ASN A 70 0.63 14.65 -7.17
C ASN A 70 -0.72 14.45 -7.88
N ILE A 71 -1.03 15.38 -8.78
CA ILE A 71 -2.26 15.38 -9.60
C ILE A 71 -2.42 14.05 -10.35
N LYS A 72 -1.33 13.49 -10.88
CA LYS A 72 -1.36 12.22 -11.61
C LYS A 72 -1.84 11.06 -10.73
N LEU A 73 -1.29 10.92 -9.52
CA LEU A 73 -1.71 9.86 -8.60
C LEU A 73 -3.17 10.04 -8.17
N MET A 74 -3.56 11.27 -7.78
CA MET A 74 -4.94 11.54 -7.34
C MET A 74 -5.95 11.31 -8.46
N THR A 75 -5.63 11.72 -9.68
CA THR A 75 -6.44 11.43 -10.87
C THR A 75 -6.57 9.93 -11.11
N SER A 76 -5.47 9.17 -11.00
CA SER A 76 -5.52 7.71 -11.14
C SER A 76 -6.37 7.04 -10.06
N ILE A 77 -6.31 7.52 -8.81
CA ILE A 77 -7.18 7.04 -7.73
C ILE A 77 -8.64 7.35 -8.04
N LYS A 78 -8.96 8.55 -8.53
CA LYS A 78 -10.33 8.93 -8.94
C LYS A 78 -10.84 8.01 -10.05
N LYS A 79 -10.02 7.74 -11.06
CA LYS A 79 -10.33 6.86 -12.22
C LYS A 79 -10.32 5.36 -11.93
N SER A 80 -9.81 4.93 -10.78
CA SER A 80 -9.78 3.50 -10.42
C SER A 80 -11.20 2.91 -10.27
N ALA A 81 -11.31 1.58 -10.20
CA ALA A 81 -12.60 0.90 -10.08
C ALA A 81 -13.47 1.43 -8.92
N SER A 82 -14.80 1.28 -9.02
CA SER A 82 -15.77 1.87 -8.09
C SER A 82 -15.57 1.48 -6.61
N GLY A 83 -16.03 2.31 -5.68
CA GLY A 83 -15.92 2.08 -4.23
C GLY A 83 -15.41 3.29 -3.45
N ALA A 84 -15.68 3.35 -2.15
CA ALA A 84 -15.29 4.49 -1.33
C ALA A 84 -13.76 4.61 -1.26
N ARG A 85 -13.21 5.80 -1.53
CA ARG A 85 -11.77 6.05 -1.46
C ARG A 85 -11.37 6.30 -0.02
N VAL A 86 -10.35 5.59 0.45
CA VAL A 86 -9.88 5.67 1.82
C VAL A 86 -8.36 5.70 1.88
N PHE A 87 -7.84 6.39 2.89
CA PHE A 87 -6.44 6.41 3.28
C PHE A 87 -6.31 5.62 4.58
N ILE A 88 -5.44 4.63 4.61
CA ILE A 88 -5.24 3.76 5.76
C ILE A 88 -3.82 3.95 6.28
N PRO A 89 -3.61 4.74 7.34
CA PRO A 89 -2.29 4.93 7.92
C PRO A 89 -1.91 3.75 8.84
N GLY A 90 -0.64 3.37 8.80
CA GLY A 90 -0.03 2.36 9.66
C GLY A 90 1.21 2.92 10.35
N LYS A 91 1.13 3.10 11.67
CA LYS A 91 2.22 3.68 12.48
C LYS A 91 3.30 2.63 12.71
N PHE A 92 4.56 2.95 12.45
CA PHE A 92 5.66 2.07 12.78
C PHE A 92 6.02 2.19 14.27
N LYS A 93 6.15 1.04 14.94
CA LYS A 93 6.58 0.94 16.33
C LYS A 93 8.01 0.42 16.39
N PRO A 94 9.03 1.30 16.41
CA PRO A 94 10.42 0.87 16.42
C PRO A 94 10.73 0.13 17.73
N LYS A 95 11.37 -1.03 17.60
CA LYS A 95 12.01 -1.73 18.73
C LYS A 95 13.44 -1.23 18.91
N ARG A 96 14.03 -1.46 20.08
CA ARG A 96 15.40 -1.02 20.39
C ARG A 96 16.39 -1.47 19.30
N GLY A 97 17.18 -0.51 18.78
CA GLY A 97 18.17 -0.76 17.73
C GLY A 97 17.64 -0.77 16.29
N GLN A 98 16.32 -0.61 16.08
CA GLN A 98 15.76 -0.52 14.74
C GLN A 98 15.91 0.89 14.15
N ASN A 99 16.53 0.98 12.98
CA ASN A 99 16.56 2.21 12.21
C ASN A 99 15.22 2.39 11.48
N THR A 100 14.47 3.43 11.83
CA THR A 100 13.13 3.72 11.31
C THR A 100 13.08 3.71 9.79
N GLU A 101 13.91 4.51 9.12
CA GLU A 101 13.91 4.65 7.66
C GLU A 101 14.11 3.31 6.94
N LYS A 102 15.12 2.54 7.36
CA LYS A 102 15.40 1.21 6.82
C LYS A 102 14.24 0.24 7.06
N CYS A 103 13.65 0.28 8.25
CA CYS A 103 12.55 -0.61 8.61
C CYS A 103 11.29 -0.31 7.80
N ILE A 104 10.85 0.95 7.71
CA ILE A 104 9.65 1.31 6.94
C ILE A 104 9.82 1.05 5.45
N LYS A 105 11.07 1.11 4.92
CA LYS A 105 11.40 0.68 3.55
C LYS A 105 11.18 -0.82 3.33
N LEU A 106 11.60 -1.64 4.29
CA LEU A 106 11.37 -3.09 4.24
C LEU A 106 9.89 -3.43 4.35
N VAL A 107 9.15 -2.74 5.22
CA VAL A 107 7.69 -2.93 5.36
C VAL A 107 6.96 -2.55 4.07
N GLU A 108 7.21 -1.38 3.50
CA GLU A 108 6.60 -0.94 2.23
C GLU A 108 6.85 -1.97 1.12
N ARG A 109 8.10 -2.42 1.01
CA ARG A 109 8.47 -3.45 0.05
C ARG A 109 7.65 -4.73 0.25
N ALA A 110 7.61 -5.25 1.48
CA ALA A 110 6.85 -6.46 1.80
C ALA A 110 5.35 -6.32 1.50
N LEU A 111 4.76 -5.14 1.77
CA LEU A 111 3.35 -4.86 1.49
C LEU A 111 3.04 -4.80 -0.01
N ILE A 112 3.86 -4.09 -0.79
CA ILE A 112 3.76 -4.06 -2.26
C ILE A 112 3.87 -5.48 -2.81
N ASP A 113 4.85 -6.23 -2.34
CA ASP A 113 5.13 -7.59 -2.77
C ASP A 113 3.96 -8.52 -2.49
N HIS A 114 3.41 -8.47 -1.28
CA HIS A 114 2.23 -9.24 -0.90
C HIS A 114 1.01 -8.88 -1.76
N ALA A 115 0.77 -7.59 -1.98
CA ALA A 115 -0.36 -7.14 -2.78
C ALA A 115 -0.28 -7.63 -4.23
N LEU A 116 0.90 -7.59 -4.85
CA LEU A 116 1.12 -8.11 -6.20
C LEU A 116 0.93 -9.63 -6.27
N THR A 117 1.45 -10.38 -5.29
CA THR A 117 1.23 -11.84 -5.23
C THR A 117 -0.26 -12.21 -5.06
N LYS A 118 -1.06 -11.34 -4.45
CA LYS A 118 -2.52 -11.48 -4.36
C LYS A 118 -3.26 -11.02 -5.61
N GLY A 119 -2.56 -10.50 -6.62
CA GLY A 119 -3.13 -10.06 -7.90
C GLY A 119 -3.72 -8.65 -7.87
N TYR A 120 -3.36 -7.81 -6.90
CA TYR A 120 -3.79 -6.41 -6.90
C TYR A 120 -2.98 -5.58 -7.90
N GLU A 121 -3.69 -4.76 -8.68
CA GLU A 121 -3.07 -3.76 -9.56
C GLU A 121 -2.74 -2.50 -8.77
N LEU A 122 -1.46 -2.28 -8.52
CA LEU A 122 -0.98 -1.09 -7.82
C LEU A 122 -0.58 0.02 -8.79
N LEU A 123 -0.95 1.26 -8.44
CA LEU A 123 -0.55 2.50 -9.10
C LEU A 123 0.92 2.89 -8.81
N ASN A 124 1.61 2.14 -7.95
CA ASN A 124 3.03 2.32 -7.67
C ASN A 124 3.86 2.18 -8.95
N VAL A 125 4.63 3.21 -9.30
CA VAL A 125 5.57 3.15 -10.44
C VAL A 125 6.87 2.42 -10.06
N GLN A 126 7.31 2.58 -8.82
CA GLN A 126 8.52 1.96 -8.26
C GLN A 126 8.13 0.81 -7.32
N GLY A 127 8.93 -0.26 -7.28
CA GLY A 127 8.68 -1.46 -6.47
C GLY A 127 7.76 -2.49 -7.12
N THR A 128 6.97 -2.12 -8.12
CA THR A 128 6.08 -3.03 -8.89
C THR A 128 6.77 -3.72 -10.06
N LYS A 129 7.85 -3.14 -10.59
CA LYS A 129 8.67 -3.71 -11.69
C LYS A 129 9.68 -4.76 -11.21
N THR A 130 9.30 -5.61 -10.27
CA THR A 130 10.18 -6.73 -9.89
C THR A 130 9.84 -7.88 -10.82
N PRO A 131 10.78 -8.43 -11.61
CA PRO A 131 10.55 -9.64 -12.38
C PRO A 131 10.01 -10.72 -11.44
N SER A 132 8.84 -11.25 -11.76
CA SER A 132 8.30 -12.41 -11.07
C SER A 132 8.41 -13.60 -12.00
N HIS A 133 8.84 -14.72 -11.44
CA HIS A 133 8.89 -15.99 -12.13
C HIS A 133 7.66 -16.80 -11.75
N GLN A 134 7.09 -17.46 -12.73
CA GLN A 134 6.01 -18.40 -12.54
C GLN A 134 6.55 -19.80 -12.82
N VAL A 135 6.31 -20.73 -11.91
CA VAL A 135 6.63 -22.14 -12.08
C VAL A 135 5.32 -22.90 -12.15
N SER A 136 5.15 -23.67 -13.22
CA SER A 136 4.01 -24.55 -13.43
C SER A 136 4.46 -25.99 -13.20
N PHE A 137 3.67 -26.76 -12.44
CA PHE A 137 4.00 -28.15 -12.12
C PHE A 137 3.05 -29.12 -12.85
N SER A 138 3.64 -30.07 -13.57
CA SER A 138 2.94 -31.15 -14.27
C SER A 138 3.55 -32.52 -13.91
N GLY A 139 2.90 -33.61 -14.32
CA GLY A 139 3.38 -34.97 -14.04
C GLY A 139 2.90 -35.54 -12.71
N PHE A 140 3.80 -36.21 -11.97
CA PHE A 140 3.51 -37.08 -10.83
C PHE A 140 2.59 -36.42 -9.77
N LEU A 141 1.45 -37.06 -9.53
CA LEU A 141 0.38 -36.56 -8.66
C LEU A 141 0.82 -36.36 -7.20
N GLY A 142 1.71 -37.21 -6.69
CA GLY A 142 2.22 -37.10 -5.32
C GLY A 142 2.99 -35.80 -5.07
N ALA A 143 3.83 -35.38 -6.04
CA ALA A 143 4.57 -34.13 -5.94
C ALA A 143 3.64 -32.90 -6.08
N ARG A 144 2.63 -32.96 -6.96
CA ARG A 144 1.65 -31.89 -7.15
C ARG A 144 0.74 -31.66 -5.93
N LYS A 145 0.59 -32.65 -5.04
CA LYS A 145 -0.08 -32.43 -3.75
C LYS A 145 0.71 -31.49 -2.84
N ILE A 146 2.05 -31.47 -2.98
CA ILE A 146 2.94 -30.60 -2.21
C ILE A 146 3.04 -29.22 -2.86
N THR A 147 3.18 -29.18 -4.19
CA THR A 147 3.48 -27.93 -4.92
C THR A 147 2.26 -27.21 -5.50
N GLY A 148 1.10 -27.86 -5.57
CA GLY A 148 -0.07 -27.35 -6.28
C GLY A 148 0.07 -27.42 -7.80
N MET A 149 -0.72 -26.61 -8.54
CA MET A 149 -0.60 -26.52 -10.00
C MET A 149 0.51 -25.57 -10.47
N GLY A 150 0.96 -24.68 -9.59
CA GLY A 150 2.01 -23.73 -9.86
C GLY A 150 2.24 -22.82 -8.66
N LEU A 151 3.40 -22.16 -8.66
CA LEU A 151 3.73 -21.13 -7.69
C LEU A 151 4.39 -19.93 -8.36
N SER A 152 4.18 -18.77 -7.79
CA SER A 152 4.79 -17.51 -8.25
C SER A 152 5.78 -17.04 -7.20
N PHE A 153 6.98 -16.68 -7.63
CA PHE A 153 8.03 -16.16 -6.76
C PHE A 153 8.80 -15.03 -7.44
N LYS A 154 9.61 -14.30 -6.68
CA LYS A 154 10.38 -13.16 -7.18
C LYS A 154 11.77 -13.62 -7.62
N ALA A 155 12.29 -12.99 -8.66
CA ALA A 155 13.71 -13.06 -9.01
C ALA A 155 14.58 -12.43 -7.91
#